data_AF-A0A7H4M7L9-F1
#
_entry.id   AF-A0A7H4M7L9-F1
#
_cell.length_a   1.000
_cell.length_b   1.000
_cell.length_c   1.000
_cell.angle_alpha   90.00
_cell.angle_beta   90.00
_cell.angle_gamma   90.00
#
_symmetry.space_group_name_H-M   'P 1'
#
loop_
_entity.id
_entity.type
_entity.pdbx_description
1 polymer ?
#
loop_
_entity_poly.entity_id
_entity_poly.type
_entity_poly.pdbx_seq_one_letter_code
_entity_poly.pdbx_strand_id
1 'polypeptide(L)'
;MAVMFVALMMTPSLHAHAVDLFKNGKTTVKDTFGGSSTVIWILYVIEILSALFTYTKTKNLAVFCGIAAVMVFVNVVFGLIP
;
A
#
# COMPACT_ATOMS: atom_id res chain seq x y z
N MET A 1 19.01 5.89 54.17
CA MET A 1 17.68 5.88 53.51
C MET A 1 17.52 7.02 52.50
N ALA A 2 17.82 8.29 52.85
CA ALA A 2 17.70 9.44 51.93
C ALA A 2 18.57 9.35 50.65
N VAL A 3 19.79 8.82 50.76
CA VAL A 3 20.73 8.66 49.62
C VAL A 3 20.18 7.70 48.56
N MET A 4 19.40 6.69 48.97
CA MET A 4 18.77 5.71 48.07
C MET A 4 17.63 6.33 47.25
N PHE A 5 16.88 7.28 47.84
CA PHE A 5 15.81 8.00 47.15
C PHE A 5 16.37 8.96 46.09
N VAL A 6 17.45 9.69 46.42
CA VAL A 6 18.11 10.58 45.46
C VAL A 6 18.69 9.79 44.28
N ALA A 7 19.31 8.64 44.53
CA ALA A 7 19.82 7.77 43.47
C ALA A 7 18.71 7.28 42.51
N LEU A 8 17.52 6.98 43.03
CA LEU A 8 16.37 6.54 42.22
C LEU A 8 15.80 7.67 41.35
N MET A 9 15.87 8.93 41.80
CA MET A 9 15.43 10.09 41.00
C MET A 9 16.41 10.49 39.90
N MET A 10 17.65 9.97 39.94
CA MET A 10 18.66 10.21 38.90
C MET A 10 18.74 9.08 37.87
N THR A 11 17.94 8.02 37.99
CA THR A 11 17.87 7.00 36.94
C THR A 11 17.11 7.57 35.74
N PRO A 12 17.69 7.59 34.53
CA PRO A 12 16.99 8.06 33.35
C PRO A 12 15.72 7.24 33.16
N SER A 13 14.60 7.90 32.91
CA SER A 13 13.35 7.23 32.56
C SER A 13 13.61 6.37 31.33
N LEU A 14 13.67 5.05 31.51
CA LEU A 14 13.65 4.09 30.41
C LEU A 14 12.29 4.26 29.72
N HIS A 15 12.27 5.08 28.67
CA HIS A 15 11.12 5.21 27.79
C HIS A 15 10.82 3.80 27.25
N ALA A 16 9.66 3.25 27.63
CA ALA A 16 9.18 1.99 27.07
C ALA A 16 8.87 2.23 25.59
N HIS A 17 9.85 1.98 24.73
CA HIS A 17 9.65 2.02 23.28
C HIS A 17 8.80 0.80 22.89
N ALA A 18 7.52 1.03 22.61
CA ALA A 18 6.68 0.02 21.98
C ALA A 18 7.20 -0.22 20.55
N VAL A 19 7.66 -1.44 20.26
CA VAL A 19 8.11 -1.85 18.92
C VAL A 19 6.93 -2.51 18.20
N ASP A 20 6.48 -1.94 17.08
CA ASP A 20 5.51 -2.59 16.19
C ASP A 20 6.21 -3.75 15.46
N LEU A 21 5.99 -4.97 15.96
CA LEU A 21 6.55 -6.21 15.38
C LEU A 21 6.06 -6.47 13.95
N PHE A 22 4.90 -5.94 13.56
CA PHE A 22 4.33 -6.12 12.23
C PHE A 22 4.68 -4.99 11.26
N LYS A 23 5.49 -4.02 11.67
CA LYS A 23 5.90 -2.89 10.83
C LYS A 23 6.52 -3.35 9.50
N ASN A 24 7.42 -4.33 9.56
CA ASN A 24 8.08 -4.87 8.35
C ASN A 24 7.09 -5.62 7.45
N GLY A 25 6.12 -6.32 8.03
CA GLY A 25 5.07 -7.02 7.28
C GLY A 25 4.21 -6.05 6.47
N LYS A 26 3.84 -4.90 7.06
CA LYS A 26 3.10 -3.85 6.34
C LYS A 26 3.89 -3.32 5.15
N THR A 27 5.19 -3.10 5.31
CA THR A 27 6.08 -2.67 4.21
C THR A 27 6.10 -3.70 3.08
N THR A 28 6.33 -4.99 3.38
CA THR A 28 6.37 -6.03 2.35
C THR A 28 5.05 -6.15 1.58
N VAL A 29 3.92 -6.06 2.27
CA VAL A 29 2.60 -6.09 1.61
C VAL A 29 2.41 -4.87 0.72
N LYS A 30 2.78 -3.68 1.19
CA LYS A 30 2.71 -2.43 0.42
C LYS A 30 3.61 -2.48 -0.82
N ASP A 31 4.80 -3.03 -0.72
CA ASP A 31 5.72 -3.13 -1.85
C ASP A 31 5.25 -4.16 -2.88
N THR A 32 4.55 -5.21 -2.44
CA THR A 32 4.04 -6.28 -3.32
C THR A 32 2.73 -5.89 -4.01
N PHE A 33 1.81 -5.27 -3.28
CA PHE A 33 0.43 -5.02 -3.74
C PHE A 33 0.06 -3.54 -3.86
N GLY A 34 0.92 -2.61 -3.47
CA GLY A 34 0.63 -1.17 -3.51
C GLY A 34 0.47 -0.63 -4.93
N GLY A 35 -0.06 0.59 -5.04
CA GLY A 35 -0.37 1.25 -6.32
C GLY A 35 0.78 1.37 -7.33
N SER A 36 2.03 1.28 -6.87
CA SER A 36 3.23 1.31 -7.72
C SER A 36 3.92 -0.06 -7.86
N SER A 37 3.26 -1.14 -7.45
CA SER A 37 3.85 -2.48 -7.48
C SER A 37 3.77 -3.13 -8.85
N THR A 38 4.58 -4.18 -9.04
CA THR A 38 4.55 -5.03 -10.24
C THR A 38 3.18 -5.65 -10.47
N VAL A 39 2.42 -5.97 -9.41
CA VAL A 39 1.07 -6.53 -9.54
C VAL A 39 0.12 -5.55 -10.24
N ILE A 40 0.17 -4.28 -9.84
CA ILE A 40 -0.64 -3.22 -10.48
C ILE A 40 -0.18 -2.96 -11.91
N TRP A 41 1.12 -3.00 -12.16
CA TRP A 41 1.65 -2.91 -13.52
C TRP A 41 1.15 -4.05 -14.42
N ILE A 42 1.19 -5.30 -13.94
CA ILE A 42 0.65 -6.47 -14.68
C ILE A 42 -0.85 -6.29 -14.95
N LEU A 43 -1.61 -5.79 -13.97
CA LEU A 43 -3.04 -5.54 -14.11
C LEU A 43 -3.32 -4.53 -15.24
N TYR A 44 -2.55 -3.44 -15.35
CA TYR A 44 -2.68 -2.51 -16.47
C TYR A 44 -2.33 -3.14 -17.82
N VAL A 45 -1.28 -3.97 -17.89
CA VAL A 45 -0.92 -4.68 -19.12
C VAL A 45 -2.05 -5.59 -19.58
N ILE A 46 -2.62 -6.37 -18.68
CA ILE A 46 -3.74 -7.28 -18.99
C ILE A 46 -4.98 -6.49 -19.43
N GLU A 47 -5.30 -5.38 -18.77
CA GLU A 47 -6.45 -4.56 -19.12
C GLU A 47 -6.32 -3.96 -20.53
N ILE A 48 -5.13 -3.50 -20.91
CA ILE A 48 -4.89 -2.98 -22.26
C ILE A 48 -5.03 -4.10 -23.30
N LEU A 49 -4.47 -5.29 -23.02
CA LEU A 49 -4.60 -6.44 -23.92
C LEU A 49 -6.04 -6.93 -24.05
N SER A 50 -6.80 -6.96 -22.94
CA SER A 50 -8.21 -7.35 -22.91
C SER A 50 -9.08 -6.35 -23.68
N ALA A 51 -8.81 -5.05 -23.53
CA ALA A 51 -9.50 -3.99 -24.26
C ALA A 51 -9.25 -4.09 -25.76
N LEU A 52 -7.99 -4.29 -26.18
CA LEU A 52 -7.66 -4.50 -27.59
C LEU A 52 -8.34 -5.75 -28.15
N PHE A 53 -8.25 -6.88 -27.45
CA PHE A 53 -8.90 -8.12 -27.88
C PHE A 53 -10.41 -7.95 -28.03
N THR A 54 -11.07 -7.35 -27.04
CA THR A 54 -12.52 -7.14 -27.05
C THR A 54 -12.94 -6.15 -28.14
N TYR A 55 -12.16 -5.09 -28.36
CA TYR A 55 -12.39 -4.13 -29.44
C TYR A 55 -12.29 -4.79 -30.82
N THR A 56 -11.35 -5.72 -31.03
CA THR A 56 -11.24 -6.39 -32.35
C THR A 56 -12.53 -7.13 -32.73
N LYS A 57 -13.22 -7.72 -31.75
CA LYS A 57 -14.46 -8.49 -31.95
C LYS A 57 -15.72 -7.62 -31.96
N THR A 58 -15.82 -6.67 -31.04
CA THR A 58 -17.05 -5.89 -30.82
C THR A 58 -17.08 -4.56 -31.58
N LYS A 59 -15.91 -4.04 -31.96
CA LYS A 59 -15.73 -2.68 -32.52
C LYS A 59 -16.33 -1.57 -31.66
N ASN A 60 -16.59 -1.84 -30.38
CA ASN A 60 -17.17 -0.88 -29.45
C ASN A 60 -16.06 -0.08 -28.75
N LEU A 61 -16.06 1.24 -28.96
CA LEU A 61 -15.09 2.15 -28.34
C LEU A 61 -15.28 2.29 -26.81
N ALA A 62 -16.48 1.99 -26.28
CA ALA A 62 -16.75 2.06 -24.85
C ALA A 62 -15.87 1.12 -24.02
N VAL A 63 -15.28 0.09 -24.63
CA VAL A 63 -14.34 -0.83 -23.98
C VAL A 63 -13.13 -0.08 -23.40
N PHE A 64 -12.66 0.99 -24.05
CA PHE A 64 -11.53 1.77 -23.55
C PHE A 64 -11.85 2.58 -22.29
N CYS A 65 -13.13 2.80 -21.97
CA CYS A 65 -13.52 3.37 -20.67
C CYS A 65 -13.13 2.46 -19.50
N GLY A 66 -12.99 1.14 -19.72
CA GLY A 66 -12.49 0.19 -18.73
C GLY A 66 -11.10 0.56 -18.21
N ILE A 67 -10.18 0.98 -19.11
CA ILE A 67 -8.83 1.42 -18.74
C ILE A 67 -8.88 2.61 -17.78
N ALA A 68 -9.70 3.61 -18.10
CA ALA A 68 -9.86 4.79 -17.24
C ALA A 68 -10.48 4.40 -15.88
N ALA A 69 -11.47 3.51 -15.87
CA ALA A 69 -12.09 3.02 -14.65
C ALA A 69 -11.08 2.29 -13.75
N VAL A 70 -10.22 1.45 -14.32
CA VAL A 70 -9.17 0.73 -13.59
C VAL A 70 -8.14 1.70 -13.00
N MET A 71 -7.73 2.74 -13.73
CA MET A 71 -6.82 3.76 -13.19
C MET A 71 -7.43 4.52 -12.01
N VAL A 72 -8.70 4.92 -12.10
CA VAL A 72 -9.38 5.59 -10.98
C VAL A 72 -9.53 4.65 -9.79
N PHE A 73 -9.91 3.39 -10.03
CA PHE A 73 -10.05 2.38 -8.99
C PHE A 73 -8.76 2.19 -8.19
N VAL A 74 -7.62 2.00 -8.86
CA VAL A 74 -6.32 1.83 -8.19
C VAL A 74 -6.00 3.06 -7.33
N ASN A 75 -6.14 4.27 -7.88
CA ASN A 75 -5.83 5.50 -7.14
C ASN A 75 -6.74 5.70 -5.92
N VAL A 76 -8.04 5.38 -6.03
CA VAL A 76 -8.98 5.51 -4.92
C VAL A 76 -8.69 4.47 -3.84
N VAL A 77 -8.52 3.20 -4.20
CA VAL A 77 -8.29 2.11 -3.22
C VAL A 77 -7.03 2.35 -2.41
N PHE A 78 -5.91 2.69 -3.06
CA PHE A 78 -4.67 2.99 -2.34
C PHE A 78 -4.66 4.37 -1.69
N GLY A 79 -5.56 5.28 -2.07
CA GLY A 79 -5.81 6.53 -1.34
C GLY A 79 -6.57 6.32 -0.02
N LEU A 80 -7.35 5.24 0.10
CA LEU A 80 -8.11 4.91 1.32
C LEU A 80 -7.28 4.12 2.36
N ILE A 81 -6.17 3.51 1.95
CA ILE A 81 -5.31 2.69 2.81
C ILE A 81 -3.95 3.39 2.98
N PRO A 82 -3.71 4.14 4.09
CA PRO A 82 -2.45 4.87 4.32
C PRO A 82 -1.22 3.95 4.51
#